data_AF-A0A377I3G7-F1
#
_entry.id   AF-A0A377I3G7-F1
#
_cell.length_a   1.000
_cell.length_b   1.000
_cell.length_c   1.000
_cell.angle_alpha   90.00
_cell.angle_beta   90.00
_cell.angle_gamma   90.00
#
_symmetry.space_group_name_H-M   'P 1'
#
loop_
_entity.id
_entity.type
_entity.pdbx_description
1 polymer ?
#
loop_
_entity_poly.entity_id
_entity_poly.type
_entity_poly.pdbx_seq_one_letter_code
_entity_poly.pdbx_strand_id
1 'polypeptide(L)'
;MKTRIIGIGKIGRDLFSNLKLESINADCVLLGITSNELTHSYCRTHLIKYENNPTEGQFPTIRLLESTHKFLDSFSSAEQLIIVSGLMIHHSQFIPVITEKLKENHRKIILLLVEPYKSTENDRKAYQANILFFLKDFCNEQHLFCYDDVLLENDLSLAVNQLEMDIKESILEYLR
;
A
#
# COMPACT_ATOMS: atom_id res chain seq x y z
N MET A 1 4.32 -8.46 18.82
CA MET A 1 4.86 -8.10 17.50
C MET A 1 4.39 -6.69 17.16
N LYS A 2 5.28 -5.80 16.72
CA LYS A 2 4.89 -4.44 16.30
C LYS A 2 4.54 -4.44 14.82
N THR A 3 3.25 -4.46 14.49
CA THR A 3 2.75 -4.38 13.11
C THR A 3 2.45 -2.93 12.74
N ARG A 4 2.88 -2.52 11.54
CA ARG A 4 2.48 -1.26 10.93
C ARG A 4 1.75 -1.50 9.62
N ILE A 5 0.63 -0.80 9.44
CA ILE A 5 -0.15 -0.80 8.21
C ILE A 5 0.10 0.52 7.49
N ILE A 6 0.51 0.44 6.23
CA ILE A 6 0.86 1.59 5.39
C ILE A 6 -0.12 1.66 4.22
N GLY A 7 -1.02 2.64 4.23
CA GLY A 7 -1.86 2.96 3.09
C GLY A 7 -1.11 3.89 2.13
N ILE A 8 -1.13 3.63 0.83
CA ILE A 8 -0.50 4.50 -0.18
C ILE A 8 -1.57 5.06 -1.13
N GLY A 9 -1.51 6.38 -1.34
CA GLY A 9 -2.35 7.11 -2.28
C GLY A 9 -3.84 7.08 -1.93
N LYS A 10 -4.67 7.37 -2.94
CA LYS A 10 -6.14 7.41 -2.80
C LYS A 10 -6.73 6.10 -2.25
N ILE A 11 -6.29 4.94 -2.75
CA ILE A 11 -6.83 3.65 -2.29
C ILE A 11 -6.49 3.40 -0.82
N GLY A 12 -5.25 3.66 -0.40
CA GLY A 12 -4.88 3.56 1.01
C GLY A 12 -5.73 4.46 1.91
N ARG A 13 -6.00 5.69 1.48
CA ARG A 13 -6.88 6.63 2.20
C ARG A 13 -8.30 6.10 2.29
N ASP A 14 -8.87 5.70 1.16
CA ASP A 14 -10.27 5.27 1.09
C ASP A 14 -10.46 3.99 1.92
N LEU A 15 -9.49 3.07 1.92
CA LEU A 15 -9.52 1.89 2.80
C LEU A 15 -9.42 2.25 4.28
N PHE A 16 -8.50 3.13 4.65
CA PHE A 16 -8.35 3.56 6.05
C PHE A 16 -9.59 4.29 6.58
N SER A 17 -10.32 4.97 5.70
CA SER A 17 -11.58 5.65 6.03
C SER A 17 -12.72 4.69 6.34
N ASN A 18 -12.63 3.45 5.87
CA ASN A 18 -13.68 2.45 6.00
C ASN A 18 -13.28 1.30 6.94
N LEU A 19 -11.99 1.03 7.10
CA LEU A 19 -11.47 0.09 8.08
C LEU A 19 -11.76 0.60 9.50
N LYS A 20 -12.23 -0.29 10.37
CA LYS A 20 -12.30 0.01 11.80
C LYS A 20 -10.91 -0.10 12.41
N LEU A 21 -10.02 0.82 12.05
CA LEU A 21 -8.61 0.84 12.47
C LEU A 21 -8.46 0.77 13.99
N GLU A 22 -9.39 1.36 14.75
CA GLU A 22 -9.43 1.29 16.22
C GLU A 22 -9.55 -0.15 16.76
N SER A 23 -10.11 -1.07 15.97
CA SER A 23 -10.22 -2.49 16.32
C SER A 23 -8.99 -3.32 15.93
N ILE A 24 -8.06 -2.72 15.19
CA ILE A 24 -6.84 -3.33 14.71
C ILE A 24 -5.71 -2.82 15.60
N ASN A 25 -5.11 -3.71 16.39
CA ASN A 25 -3.97 -3.36 17.26
C ASN A 25 -2.68 -3.18 16.43
N ALA A 26 -2.66 -2.21 15.52
CA ALA A 26 -1.57 -1.90 14.62
C ALA A 26 -1.41 -0.38 14.45
N ASP A 27 -0.18 0.06 14.24
CA ASP A 27 0.13 1.46 13.93
C ASP A 27 -0.20 1.74 12.45
N CYS A 28 -1.05 2.71 12.18
CA CYS A 28 -1.53 2.99 10.82
C CYS A 28 -0.94 4.29 10.29
N VAL A 29 -0.39 4.24 9.07
CA VAL A 29 0.26 5.36 8.39
C VAL A 29 -0.25 5.51 6.96
N LEU A 30 -0.60 6.73 6.57
CA LEU A 30 -1.05 7.07 5.22
C LEU A 30 0.02 7.88 4.50
N LEU A 31 0.50 7.35 3.37
CA LEU A 31 1.43 8.02 2.47
C LEU A 31 0.68 8.54 1.25
N GLY A 32 0.59 9.86 1.12
CA GLY A 32 -0.04 10.51 -0.02
C GLY A 32 1.01 10.95 -1.04
N ILE A 33 0.69 10.87 -2.31
CA ILE A 33 1.48 11.43 -3.42
C ILE A 33 1.04 12.87 -3.67
N THR A 34 -0.24 13.16 -3.41
CA THR A 34 -0.81 14.51 -3.42
C THR A 34 -1.38 14.87 -2.04
N SER A 35 -1.46 16.16 -1.73
CA SER A 35 -1.99 16.64 -0.44
C SER A 35 -3.46 16.25 -0.23
N ASN A 36 -4.25 16.12 -1.30
CA ASN A 36 -5.66 15.75 -1.24
C ASN A 36 -5.86 14.31 -0.72
N GLU A 37 -4.84 13.46 -0.81
CA GLU A 37 -4.86 12.09 -0.33
C GLU A 37 -4.60 11.99 1.18
N LEU A 38 -4.21 13.07 1.86
CA LEU A 38 -3.83 13.07 3.28
C LEU A 38 -4.96 13.47 4.23
N THR A 39 -6.21 13.42 3.76
CA THR A 39 -7.38 13.76 4.57
C THR A 39 -7.85 12.55 5.36
N HIS A 40 -7.25 12.32 6.54
CA HIS A 40 -7.69 11.25 7.45
C HIS A 40 -7.39 11.55 8.93
N SER A 41 -8.35 11.31 9.82
CA SER A 41 -8.24 11.66 11.25
C SER A 41 -7.59 10.60 12.14
N TYR A 42 -7.54 9.34 11.68
CA TYR A 42 -7.17 8.20 12.55
C TYR A 42 -5.79 7.58 12.25
N CYS A 43 -5.00 8.18 11.36
CA CYS A 43 -3.67 7.67 11.03
C CYS A 43 -2.65 8.81 10.88
N ARG A 44 -1.38 8.51 11.10
CA ARG A 44 -0.31 9.47 10.78
C ARG A 44 -0.21 9.64 9.27
N THR A 45 -0.06 10.86 8.79
CA THR A 45 -0.04 11.17 7.36
C THR A 45 1.31 11.72 6.93
N HIS A 46 1.79 11.36 5.74
CA HIS A 46 2.98 11.98 5.16
C HIS A 46 2.87 12.12 3.64
N LEU A 47 3.24 13.30 3.14
CA LEU A 47 3.35 13.56 1.71
C LEU A 47 4.68 13.02 1.18
N ILE A 48 4.61 12.07 0.25
CA ILE A 48 5.78 11.55 -0.46
C ILE A 48 6.33 12.68 -1.33
N LYS A 49 7.57 13.07 -1.08
CA LYS A 49 8.31 14.03 -1.91
C LYS A 49 9.39 13.31 -2.69
N TYR A 50 9.54 13.65 -3.96
CA TYR A 50 10.42 12.97 -4.91
C TYR A 50 10.97 13.95 -5.96
N GLU A 51 12.12 13.63 -6.57
CA GLU A 51 12.84 14.54 -7.47
C GLU A 51 12.32 14.50 -8.92
N ASN A 52 12.00 13.31 -9.41
CA ASN A 52 11.72 13.07 -10.83
C ASN A 52 10.31 12.53 -11.03
N ASN A 53 9.66 12.99 -12.10
CA ASN A 53 8.35 12.49 -12.44
C ASN A 53 8.45 11.02 -12.89
N PRO A 54 7.58 10.14 -12.38
CA PRO A 54 7.46 8.78 -12.88
C PRO A 54 7.12 8.78 -14.37
N THR A 55 7.98 8.20 -15.20
CA THR A 55 7.72 8.00 -16.64
C THR A 55 7.03 6.66 -16.83
N GLU A 56 5.91 6.63 -17.55
CA GLU A 56 5.21 5.38 -17.86
C GLU A 56 6.15 4.39 -18.58
N GLY A 57 6.12 3.12 -18.16
CA GLY A 57 6.92 2.05 -18.76
C GLY A 57 8.36 1.91 -18.26
N GLN A 58 8.84 2.77 -17.35
CA GLN A 58 10.14 2.60 -16.69
C GLN A 58 9.96 2.19 -15.23
N PHE A 59 10.36 0.97 -14.90
CA PHE A 59 10.34 0.42 -13.54
C PHE A 59 11.67 0.65 -12.82
N PRO A 60 11.61 0.94 -11.52
CA PRO A 60 11.27 2.25 -10.96
C PRO A 60 12.51 3.17 -10.97
N THR A 61 12.37 4.39 -11.49
CA THR A 61 13.44 5.41 -11.48
C THR A 61 13.24 6.51 -10.43
N ILE A 62 12.17 6.42 -9.62
CA ILE A 62 11.79 7.45 -8.65
C ILE A 62 12.86 7.61 -7.56
N ARG A 63 13.30 8.85 -7.33
CA ARG A 63 14.18 9.22 -6.21
C ARG A 63 13.39 9.95 -5.14
N LEU A 64 13.31 9.36 -3.96
CA LEU A 64 12.66 9.97 -2.79
C LEU A 64 13.55 11.10 -2.24
N LEU A 65 12.92 12.19 -1.80
CA LEU A 65 13.63 13.25 -1.09
C LEU A 65 13.96 12.84 0.34
N GLU A 66 14.98 13.47 0.91
CA GLU A 66 15.47 13.22 2.27
C GLU A 66 14.35 13.27 3.33
N SER A 67 13.36 14.17 3.18
CA SER A 67 12.23 14.25 4.11
C SER A 67 11.40 12.96 4.14
N THR A 68 11.23 12.32 3.00
CA THR A 68 10.50 11.05 2.90
C THR A 68 11.35 9.91 3.41
N HIS A 69 12.66 9.89 3.12
CA HIS A 69 13.57 8.92 3.74
C HIS A 69 13.53 8.97 5.26
N LYS A 70 13.68 10.15 5.87
CA LYS A 70 13.62 10.32 7.33
C LYS A 70 12.29 9.85 7.91
N PHE A 71 11.19 10.07 7.21
CA PHE A 71 9.90 9.59 7.65
C PHE A 71 9.81 8.06 7.61
N LEU A 72 10.28 7.43 6.53
CA LEU A 72 10.34 5.97 6.41
C LEU A 72 11.29 5.34 7.43
N ASP A 73 12.41 5.99 7.78
CA ASP A 73 13.36 5.50 8.80
C ASP A 73 12.71 5.42 10.19
N SER A 74 11.70 6.25 10.47
CA SER A 74 10.89 6.15 11.70
C SER A 74 10.14 4.83 11.81
N PHE A 75 10.07 4.05 10.72
CA PHE A 75 9.35 2.80 10.70
C PHE A 75 10.12 1.63 11.28
N SER A 76 11.45 1.72 11.38
CA SER A 76 12.40 0.69 11.87
C SER A 76 11.99 -0.09 13.12
N SER A 77 11.14 0.47 13.96
CA SER A 77 10.60 -0.19 15.16
C SER A 77 9.52 -1.26 14.89
N ALA A 78 8.98 -1.34 13.67
CA ALA A 78 7.99 -2.36 13.29
C ALA A 78 8.69 -3.64 12.84
N GLU A 79 8.16 -4.79 13.24
CA GLU A 79 8.68 -6.10 12.83
C GLU A 79 8.00 -6.58 11.54
N GLN A 80 6.73 -6.23 11.36
CA GLN A 80 5.90 -6.53 10.20
C GLN A 80 5.32 -5.26 9.60
N LEU A 81 5.38 -5.19 8.26
CA LEU A 81 4.70 -4.18 7.47
C LEU A 81 3.60 -4.81 6.63
N ILE A 82 2.44 -4.17 6.60
CA ILE A 82 1.37 -4.44 5.66
C ILE A 82 1.21 -3.19 4.81
N ILE A 83 1.50 -3.27 3.52
CA ILE A 83 1.39 -2.13 2.59
C ILE A 83 0.16 -2.34 1.74
N VAL A 84 -0.72 -1.34 1.72
CA VAL A 84 -2.00 -1.37 1.02
C VAL A 84 -2.01 -0.28 -0.05
N SER A 85 -2.18 -0.65 -1.31
CA SER A 85 -2.11 0.31 -2.42
C SER A 85 -2.91 -0.11 -3.65
N GLY A 86 -3.31 0.88 -4.46
CA GLY A 86 -3.93 0.65 -5.76
C GLY A 86 -2.90 0.38 -6.86
N LEU A 87 -3.25 -0.51 -7.79
CA LEU A 87 -2.51 -0.76 -9.03
C LEU A 87 -2.81 0.26 -10.11
N MET A 88 -2.52 1.53 -9.80
CA MET A 88 -2.66 2.68 -10.69
C MET A 88 -1.27 3.13 -11.17
N ILE A 89 -1.16 3.49 -12.47
CA ILE A 89 0.11 3.81 -13.13
C ILE A 89 1.02 4.74 -12.31
N HIS A 90 0.47 5.77 -11.66
CA HIS A 90 1.27 6.69 -10.85
C HIS A 90 1.54 6.19 -9.44
N HIS A 91 0.57 5.54 -8.78
CA HIS A 91 0.69 5.11 -7.38
C HIS A 91 1.60 3.89 -7.22
N SER A 92 1.51 2.96 -8.16
CA SER A 92 2.21 1.68 -8.06
C SER A 92 3.72 1.82 -8.18
N GLN A 93 4.21 2.84 -8.89
CA GLN A 93 5.65 3.08 -9.05
C GLN A 93 6.37 3.43 -7.74
N PHE A 94 5.63 3.92 -6.74
CA PHE A 94 6.20 4.20 -5.42
C PHE A 94 6.32 2.94 -4.55
N ILE A 95 5.54 1.89 -4.84
CA ILE A 95 5.50 0.68 -4.01
C ILE A 95 6.89 0.01 -3.96
N PRO A 96 7.59 -0.26 -5.09
CA PRO A 96 8.91 -0.89 -5.00
C PRO A 96 9.91 -0.02 -4.26
N VAL A 97 9.94 1.30 -4.53
CA VAL A 97 10.93 2.21 -3.92
C VAL A 97 10.73 2.33 -2.41
N ILE A 98 9.47 2.45 -1.96
CA ILE A 98 9.13 2.45 -0.54
C ILE A 98 9.46 1.11 0.08
N THR A 99 9.07 0.01 -0.56
CA THR A 99 9.28 -1.34 -0.04
C THR A 99 10.77 -1.69 0.06
N GLU A 100 11.56 -1.35 -0.95
CA GLU A 100 13.00 -1.55 -0.97
C GLU A 100 13.69 -0.80 0.18
N LYS A 101 13.36 0.48 0.36
CA LYS A 101 13.87 1.29 1.47
C LYS A 101 13.52 0.70 2.84
N LEU A 102 12.40 -0.01 2.93
CA LEU A 102 11.91 -0.61 4.17
C LEU A 102 12.48 -2.04 4.38
N LYS A 103 12.78 -2.78 3.31
CA LYS A 103 13.16 -4.21 3.34
C LYS A 103 14.32 -4.53 4.28
N GLU A 104 15.29 -3.63 4.44
CA GLU A 104 16.47 -3.85 5.29
C GLU A 104 16.14 -3.93 6.78
N ASN A 105 15.06 -3.30 7.22
CA ASN A 105 14.73 -3.15 8.65
C ASN A 105 13.54 -4.00 9.10
N HIS A 106 12.91 -4.75 8.19
CA HIS A 106 11.64 -5.43 8.46
C HIS A 106 11.72 -6.92 8.13
N ARG A 107 11.19 -7.74 9.05
CA ARG A 107 11.23 -9.21 8.92
C ARG A 107 10.17 -9.74 7.95
N LYS A 108 9.03 -9.06 7.87
CA LYS A 108 7.91 -9.46 7.01
C LYS A 108 7.27 -8.23 6.37
N ILE A 109 7.16 -8.25 5.04
CA ILE A 109 6.42 -7.27 4.27
C ILE A 109 5.33 -8.01 3.49
N ILE A 110 4.08 -7.60 3.72
CA ILE A 110 2.90 -8.09 3.02
C ILE A 110 2.37 -6.97 2.13
N LEU A 111 2.19 -7.23 0.85
CA LEU A 111 1.55 -6.30 -0.09
C LEU A 111 0.10 -6.70 -0.31
N LEU A 112 -0.82 -5.79 -0.04
CA LEU A 112 -2.23 -5.90 -0.35
C LEU A 112 -2.54 -4.92 -1.50
N LEU A 113 -2.68 -5.46 -2.70
CA LEU A 113 -2.75 -4.68 -3.95
C LEU A 113 -4.17 -4.71 -4.50
N VAL A 114 -4.67 -3.54 -4.91
CA VAL A 114 -6.06 -3.39 -5.39
C VAL A 114 -6.08 -3.01 -6.86
N GLU A 115 -6.67 -3.85 -7.71
CA GLU A 115 -6.78 -3.63 -9.15
C GLU A 115 -7.98 -2.74 -9.52
N PRO A 116 -7.80 -1.61 -10.21
CA PRO A 116 -8.92 -0.81 -10.68
C PRO A 116 -9.76 -1.54 -11.76
N TYR A 117 -11.09 -1.40 -11.72
CA TYR A 117 -11.98 -1.91 -12.77
C TYR A 117 -11.65 -1.35 -14.15
N LYS A 118 -11.86 -2.18 -15.19
CA LYS A 118 -11.87 -1.76 -16.60
C LYS A 118 -10.57 -1.07 -16.98
N SER A 119 -9.45 -1.77 -16.87
CA SER A 119 -8.32 -1.51 -17.76
C SER A 119 -8.72 -1.95 -19.18
N THR A 120 -9.60 -1.20 -19.83
CA THR A 120 -10.08 -1.47 -21.21
C THR A 120 -8.98 -1.24 -22.26
N GLU A 121 -7.89 -0.60 -21.87
CA GLU A 121 -6.70 -0.40 -22.70
C GLU A 121 -5.69 -1.52 -22.42
N ASN A 122 -5.28 -2.25 -23.47
CA ASN A 122 -4.32 -3.36 -23.40
C ASN A 122 -3.00 -2.95 -22.71
N ASP A 123 -2.58 -1.70 -22.85
CA ASP A 123 -1.35 -1.16 -22.28
C ASP A 123 -1.40 -1.10 -20.74
N ARG A 124 -2.57 -0.86 -20.15
CA ARG A 124 -2.75 -0.86 -18.69
C ARG A 124 -2.67 -2.28 -18.12
N LYS A 125 -3.20 -3.28 -18.81
CA LYS A 125 -3.09 -4.70 -18.41
C LYS A 125 -1.66 -5.19 -18.46
N ALA A 126 -0.94 -4.85 -19.53
CA ALA A 126 0.47 -5.20 -19.66
C ALA A 126 1.32 -4.53 -18.57
N TYR A 127 1.06 -3.25 -18.28
CA TYR A 127 1.70 -2.54 -17.17
C TYR A 127 1.42 -3.19 -15.81
N GLN A 128 0.16 -3.53 -15.54
CA GLN A 128 -0.26 -4.19 -14.29
C GLN A 128 0.40 -5.57 -14.11
N ALA A 129 0.42 -6.39 -15.17
CA ALA A 129 1.08 -7.69 -15.11
C ALA A 129 2.59 -7.55 -14.84
N ASN A 130 3.25 -6.58 -15.47
CA ASN A 130 4.67 -6.33 -15.27
C ASN A 130 4.99 -5.83 -13.86
N ILE A 131 4.20 -4.90 -13.30
CA ILE A 131 4.41 -4.42 -11.93
C ILE A 131 4.12 -5.52 -10.91
N LEU A 132 3.08 -6.33 -11.11
CA LEU A 132 2.73 -7.43 -10.23
C LEU A 132 3.83 -8.48 -10.14
N PHE A 133 4.44 -8.82 -11.28
CA PHE A 133 5.56 -9.75 -11.31
C PHE A 133 6.77 -9.16 -10.57
N PHE A 134 7.10 -7.89 -10.86
CA PHE A 134 8.23 -7.21 -10.24
C PHE A 134 8.09 -7.05 -8.72
N LEU A 135 6.89 -6.75 -8.23
CA LEU A 135 6.64 -6.53 -6.80
C LEU A 135 6.88 -7.76 -5.92
N LYS A 136 6.81 -8.97 -6.48
CA LYS A 136 7.06 -10.22 -5.74
C LYS A 136 8.45 -10.27 -5.11
N ASP A 137 9.44 -9.63 -5.74
CA ASP A 137 10.82 -9.62 -5.23
C ASP A 137 11.01 -8.70 -4.00
N PHE A 138 10.02 -7.85 -3.70
CA PHE A 138 10.10 -6.85 -2.64
C PHE A 138 9.33 -7.25 -1.37
N CYS A 139 8.52 -8.29 -1.42
CA CYS A 139 7.66 -8.70 -0.31
C CYS A 139 7.75 -10.20 -0.02
N ASN A 140 7.29 -10.59 1.17
CA ASN A 140 7.15 -11.98 1.55
C ASN A 140 5.84 -12.58 1.03
N GLU A 141 4.78 -11.77 1.04
CA GLU A 141 3.45 -12.15 0.58
C GLU A 141 2.85 -11.03 -0.24
N GLN A 142 2.11 -11.41 -1.29
CA GLN A 142 1.43 -10.50 -2.18
C GLN A 142 0.02 -11.02 -2.43
N HIS A 143 -0.97 -10.20 -2.06
CA HIS A 143 -2.39 -10.48 -2.26
C HIS A 143 -2.97 -9.44 -3.22
N LEU A 144 -3.84 -9.90 -4.11
CA LEU A 144 -4.42 -9.10 -5.18
C LEU A 144 -5.94 -9.12 -5.06
N PHE A 145 -6.53 -7.94 -5.00
CA PHE A 145 -7.97 -7.74 -4.84
C PHE A 145 -8.51 -6.97 -6.05
N CYS A 146 -9.67 -7.38 -6.57
CA CYS A 146 -10.34 -6.64 -7.64
C CYS A 146 -11.22 -5.53 -7.04
N TYR A 147 -11.06 -4.29 -7.52
CA TYR A 147 -11.80 -3.11 -7.00
C TYR A 147 -13.27 -3.08 -7.42
N ASP A 148 -13.71 -3.91 -8.37
CA ASP A 148 -15.13 -4.07 -8.72
C ASP A 148 -15.96 -4.66 -7.59
N ASP A 149 -15.41 -5.66 -6.91
CA ASP A 149 -16.05 -6.27 -5.74
C ASP A 149 -16.14 -5.26 -4.57
N VAL A 150 -15.40 -4.14 -4.67
CA VAL A 150 -15.31 -3.09 -3.64
C VAL A 150 -16.22 -1.88 -3.94
N LEU A 151 -16.55 -1.61 -5.22
CA LEU A 151 -17.28 -0.39 -5.62
C LEU A 151 -18.63 -0.59 -6.32
N LEU A 152 -18.95 -1.77 -6.87
CA LEU A 152 -20.16 -1.89 -7.71
C LEU A 152 -21.48 -1.94 -6.94
N GLU A 153 -21.49 -2.28 -5.66
CA GLU A 153 -22.70 -2.20 -4.83
C GLU A 153 -22.31 -1.70 -3.42
N ASN A 154 -23.27 -1.49 -2.52
CA ASN A 154 -23.08 -0.97 -1.16
C ASN A 154 -22.22 -1.87 -0.22
N ASP A 155 -21.20 -2.54 -0.75
CA ASP A 155 -20.40 -3.60 -0.12
C ASP A 155 -18.90 -3.29 -0.05
N LEU A 156 -18.54 -2.01 -0.11
CA LEU A 156 -17.22 -1.55 0.33
C LEU A 156 -16.91 -2.06 1.75
N SER A 157 -17.94 -2.25 2.59
CA SER A 157 -17.84 -2.93 3.88
C SER A 157 -17.40 -4.38 3.80
N LEU A 158 -17.85 -5.19 2.83
CA LEU A 158 -17.45 -6.60 2.74
C LEU A 158 -16.00 -6.75 2.30
N ALA A 159 -15.57 -5.99 1.30
CA ALA A 159 -14.17 -6.00 0.88
C ALA A 159 -13.23 -5.47 1.97
N VAL A 160 -13.65 -4.42 2.67
CA VAL A 160 -12.94 -3.89 3.84
C VAL A 160 -12.95 -4.89 4.99
N ASN A 161 -14.05 -5.61 5.23
CA ASN A 161 -14.14 -6.66 6.26
C ASN A 161 -13.24 -7.86 5.92
N GLN A 162 -13.18 -8.28 4.66
CA GLN A 162 -12.29 -9.36 4.22
C GLN A 162 -10.83 -8.91 4.35
N LEU A 163 -10.50 -7.69 3.91
CA LEU A 163 -9.17 -7.12 4.09
C LEU A 163 -8.82 -6.99 5.58
N GLU A 164 -9.77 -6.58 6.43
CA GLU A 164 -9.62 -6.52 7.88
C GLU A 164 -9.39 -7.91 8.47
N MET A 165 -10.10 -8.93 8.00
CA MET A 165 -9.88 -10.33 8.36
C MET A 165 -8.50 -10.80 7.94
N ASP A 166 -8.09 -10.58 6.69
CA ASP A 166 -6.77 -10.98 6.17
C ASP A 166 -5.64 -10.28 6.94
N ILE A 167 -5.83 -9.00 7.30
CA ILE A 167 -4.90 -8.26 8.18
C ILE A 167 -4.85 -8.90 9.56
N LYS A 168 -6.01 -9.21 10.17
CA LYS A 168 -6.08 -9.84 11.49
C LYS A 168 -5.46 -11.24 11.49
N GLU A 169 -5.76 -12.06 10.48
CA GLU A 169 -5.17 -13.38 10.30
C GLU A 169 -3.66 -13.29 10.08
N SER A 170 -3.20 -12.37 9.24
CA SER A 170 -1.76 -12.11 9.03
C SER A 170 -1.02 -11.70 10.30
N ILE A 171 -1.70 -11.06 11.25
CA ILE A 171 -1.16 -10.73 12.58
C ILE A 171 -1.20 -11.96 13.51
N LEU A 172 -2.26 -12.76 13.46
CA LEU A 172 -2.51 -13.90 14.35
C LEU A 172 -1.73 -15.16 14.00
N GLU A 173 -1.54 -15.48 12.72
CA GLU A 173 -0.83 -16.67 12.24
C GLU A 173 0.62 -16.70 12.74
N TYR A 174 1.19 -15.53 13.06
CA TYR A 174 2.56 -15.36 13.55
C TYR A 174 2.71 -15.30 15.08
N LEU A 175 1.58 -15.34 15.82
CA LEU A 175 1.58 -15.46 17.29
C LEU A 175 1.48 -16.92 17.76
N ARG A 176 1.30 -17.86 16.83
CA ARG A 176 1.40 -19.31 17.04
C ARG A 176 2.83 -19.79 16.79
#